data_AF-A0AAU5M642-F1
#
_entry.id   AF-A0AAU5M642-F1
#
_cell.length_a   1.000
_cell.length_b   1.000
_cell.length_c   1.000
_cell.angle_alpha   90.00
_cell.angle_beta   90.00
_cell.angle_gamma   90.00
#
_symmetry.space_group_name_H-M   'P 1'
#
loop_
_entity.id
_entity.type
_entity.pdbx_description
1 polymer ?
#
loop_
_entity_poly.entity_id
_entity_poly.type
_entity_poly.pdbx_seq_one_letter_code
_entity_poly.pdbx_strand_id
1 'polypeptide(L)'
;MALEDVMQRRLRYHLLRLTVVGVTQEDLKELGELGRLAFEDSDVSAQAARIMERASASPLAFAIADIVQQTPHTPGPLGPKAAMLGAVLGAYASLQEVDEVDQVVVATLGAVGGAVAMTASNLLLNNLEQVGQTEYLRMDD
;
A
#
# COMPACT_ATOMS: atom_id res chain seq x y z
N MET A 1 13.29 7.76 13.31
CA MET A 1 14.54 7.90 12.52
C MET A 1 15.10 6.56 12.03
N ALA A 2 15.84 5.75 12.82
CA ALA A 2 16.47 4.53 12.28
C ALA A 2 15.49 3.45 11.72
N LEU A 3 14.31 3.28 12.31
CA LEU A 3 13.31 2.31 11.84
C LEU A 3 12.62 2.76 10.54
N GLU A 4 12.22 4.03 10.45
CA GLU A 4 11.62 4.61 9.24
C GLU A 4 12.58 4.54 8.06
N ASP A 5 13.87 4.84 8.27
CA ASP A 5 14.89 4.72 7.23
C ASP A 5 15.04 3.28 6.73
N VAL A 6 14.97 2.29 7.63
CA VAL A 6 15.02 0.86 7.27
C VAL A 6 13.77 0.46 6.49
N MET A 7 12.59 0.91 6.93
CA MET A 7 11.33 0.63 6.23
C MET A 7 11.26 1.29 4.86
N GLN A 8 11.73 2.53 4.72
CA GLN A 8 11.83 3.22 3.43
C GLN A 8 12.82 2.53 2.49
N ARG A 9 13.98 2.06 2.99
CA ARG A 9 14.92 1.28 2.19
C ARG A 9 14.32 -0.04 1.72
N ARG A 10 13.54 -0.72 2.56
CA ARG A 10 12.80 -1.94 2.18
C ARG A 10 11.68 -1.63 1.18
N LEU A 11 10.91 -0.57 1.38
CA LEU A 11 9.89 -0.11 0.44
C LEU A 11 10.48 0.14 -0.94
N ARG A 12 11.63 0.83 -1.00
CA ARG A 12 12.38 1.07 -2.25
C ARG A 12 12.77 -0.24 -2.94
N TYR A 13 13.20 -1.26 -2.19
CA TYR A 13 13.49 -2.58 -2.74
C TYR A 13 12.23 -3.23 -3.35
N HIS A 14 11.10 -3.21 -2.65
CA HIS A 14 9.85 -3.77 -3.16
C HIS A 14 9.35 -3.03 -4.41
N LEU A 15 9.38 -1.69 -4.41
CA LEU A 15 9.05 -0.87 -5.57
C LEU A 15 9.91 -1.24 -6.78
N LEU A 16 11.24 -1.35 -6.61
CA LEU A 16 12.15 -1.77 -7.69
C LEU A 16 11.76 -3.12 -8.29
N ARG A 17 11.27 -4.06 -7.48
CA ARG A 17 10.81 -5.37 -7.95
C ARG A 17 9.52 -5.29 -8.76
N LEU A 18 8.67 -4.28 -8.56
CA LEU A 18 7.46 -4.09 -9.36
C LEU A 18 7.74 -3.65 -10.81
N THR A 19 8.98 -3.30 -11.15
CA THR A 19 9.37 -3.02 -12.55
C THR A 19 9.15 -4.20 -13.49
N VAL A 20 9.14 -5.43 -12.95
CA VAL A 20 8.87 -6.65 -13.73
C VAL A 20 7.41 -6.72 -14.22
N VAL A 21 6.50 -5.95 -13.60
CA VAL A 21 5.08 -5.86 -13.98
C VAL A 21 4.71 -4.47 -14.52
N GLY A 22 5.65 -3.83 -15.21
CA GLY A 22 5.37 -2.63 -16.01
C GLY A 22 5.44 -1.30 -15.25
N VAL A 23 5.85 -1.30 -13.97
CA VAL A 23 6.17 -0.04 -13.26
C VAL A 23 7.41 0.59 -13.88
N THR A 24 7.28 1.81 -14.37
CA THR A 24 8.37 2.53 -15.05
C THR A 24 9.35 3.16 -14.06
N GLN A 25 10.53 3.57 -14.53
CA GLN A 25 11.49 4.32 -13.68
C GLN A 25 10.93 5.67 -13.21
N GLU A 26 10.05 6.28 -13.99
CA GLU A 26 9.37 7.51 -13.60
C GLU A 26 8.33 7.21 -12.50
N ASP A 27 7.55 6.14 -12.65
CA ASP A 27 6.63 5.66 -11.60
C ASP A 27 7.37 5.40 -10.29
N LEU A 28 8.55 4.77 -10.32
CA LEU A 28 9.34 4.51 -9.13
C LEU A 28 9.72 5.77 -8.36
N LYS A 29 10.05 6.86 -9.07
CA LYS A 29 10.40 8.13 -8.44
C LYS A 29 9.17 8.74 -7.78
N GLU A 30 8.07 8.79 -8.51
CA GLU A 30 6.82 9.38 -8.02
C GLU A 30 6.21 8.57 -6.86
N LEU A 31 6.22 7.24 -6.94
CA LEU A 31 5.78 6.33 -5.87
C LEU A 31 6.75 6.38 -4.67
N GLY A 32 8.05 6.57 -4.92
CA GLY A 32 9.03 6.77 -3.87
C GLY A 32 8.74 8.04 -3.07
N GLU A 33 8.43 9.14 -3.75
CA GLU A 33 8.06 10.39 -3.11
C GLU A 33 6.70 10.31 -2.40
N LEU A 34 5.71 9.66 -3.02
CA LEU A 34 4.42 9.37 -2.37
C LEU A 34 4.62 8.58 -1.08
N GLY A 35 5.48 7.55 -1.12
CA GLY A 35 5.85 6.76 0.04
C GLY A 35 6.57 7.59 1.10
N ARG A 36 7.48 8.49 0.72
CA ARG A 36 8.15 9.40 1.65
C ARG A 36 7.14 10.26 2.41
N LEU A 37 6.24 10.93 1.68
CA LEU A 37 5.18 11.76 2.24
C LEU A 37 4.26 10.97 3.17
N ALA A 38 3.84 9.78 2.74
CA ALA A 38 3.00 8.89 3.55
C ALA A 38 3.69 8.48 4.86
N PHE A 39 5.00 8.23 4.85
CA PHE A 39 5.77 7.87 6.04
C PHE A 39 6.04 9.03 7.00
N GLU A 40 6.05 10.25 6.48
CA GLU A 40 6.22 11.49 7.25
C GLU A 40 4.87 12.08 7.72
N ASP A 41 3.77 11.33 7.58
CA ASP A 41 2.40 11.78 7.87
C ASP A 41 2.05 13.13 7.21
N SER A 42 2.65 13.39 6.04
CA SER A 42 2.44 14.61 5.25
C SER A 42 1.27 14.46 4.28
N ASP A 43 0.78 15.58 3.74
CA ASP A 43 -0.28 15.53 2.71
C ASP A 43 0.23 14.89 1.41
N VAL A 44 -0.38 13.75 1.06
CA VAL A 44 -0.09 12.97 -0.15
C VAL A 44 -0.87 13.42 -1.39
N SER A 45 -1.87 14.30 -1.24
CA SER A 45 -2.88 14.57 -2.26
C SER A 45 -2.30 15.06 -3.58
N ALA A 46 -1.40 16.05 -3.51
CA ALA A 46 -0.77 16.62 -4.69
C ALA A 46 0.14 15.60 -5.42
N GLN A 47 0.82 14.75 -4.68
CA GLN A 47 1.73 13.74 -5.24
C GLN A 47 0.95 12.58 -5.86
N ALA A 48 -0.14 12.15 -5.23
CA ALA A 48 -1.03 11.12 -5.81
C ALA A 48 -1.70 11.62 -7.09
N ALA A 49 -2.23 12.85 -7.09
CA ALA A 49 -2.82 13.46 -8.28
C ALA A 49 -1.81 13.53 -9.45
N ARG A 50 -0.55 13.91 -9.19
CA ARG A 50 0.51 13.91 -10.22
C ARG A 50 0.72 12.55 -10.87
N ILE A 51 0.66 11.47 -10.11
CA ILE A 51 0.76 10.11 -10.66
C ILE A 51 -0.46 9.80 -11.50
N MET A 52 -1.66 10.06 -10.98
CA MET A 52 -2.92 9.69 -11.61
C MET A 52 -3.24 10.48 -12.89
N GLU A 53 -2.80 11.74 -12.97
CA GLU A 53 -3.01 12.61 -14.14
C GLU A 53 -1.96 12.41 -15.23
N ARG A 54 -0.85 11.71 -14.92
CA ARG A 54 0.20 11.46 -15.91
C ARG A 54 -0.23 10.36 -16.87
N ALA A 55 -0.34 10.71 -18.15
CA ALA A 55 -0.76 9.79 -19.22
C ALA A 55 0.13 8.55 -19.39
N SER A 56 1.39 8.61 -18.95
CA SER A 56 2.35 7.50 -19.00
C SER A 56 2.43 6.69 -17.71
N ALA A 57 1.60 6.97 -16.71
CA ALA A 57 1.59 6.21 -15.47
C ALA A 57 1.16 4.76 -15.72
N SER A 58 1.91 3.80 -15.17
CA SER A 58 1.49 2.40 -15.25
C SER A 58 0.19 2.17 -14.47
N PRO A 59 -0.64 1.19 -14.87
CA PRO A 59 -1.87 0.85 -14.15
C PRO A 59 -1.64 0.57 -12.67
N LEU A 60 -0.53 -0.10 -12.34
CA LEU A 60 -0.17 -0.41 -10.96
C LEU A 60 0.23 0.85 -10.17
N ALA A 61 0.99 1.77 -10.78
CA ALA A 61 1.33 3.03 -10.14
C ALA A 61 0.10 3.91 -9.88
N PHE A 62 -0.82 3.95 -10.85
CA PHE A 62 -2.13 4.60 -10.69
C PHE A 62 -2.89 3.99 -9.51
N ALA A 63 -3.03 2.66 -9.47
CA ALA A 63 -3.77 1.97 -8.42
C ALA A 63 -3.19 2.22 -7.02
N ILE A 64 -1.87 2.18 -6.87
CA ILE A 64 -1.21 2.48 -5.59
C ILE A 64 -1.47 3.93 -5.18
N ALA A 65 -1.37 4.88 -6.11
CA ALA A 65 -1.62 6.30 -5.83
C ALA A 65 -3.08 6.56 -5.42
N ASP A 66 -4.03 5.96 -6.13
CA ASP A 66 -5.47 6.06 -5.85
C ASP A 66 -5.81 5.49 -4.46
N ILE A 67 -5.32 4.30 -4.12
CA ILE A 67 -5.48 3.70 -2.79
C ILE A 67 -4.97 4.63 -1.68
N VAL A 68 -3.77 5.19 -1.85
CA VAL A 68 -3.16 6.07 -0.86
C VAL A 68 -3.92 7.39 -0.75
N GLN A 69 -4.41 7.95 -1.86
CA GLN A 69 -5.20 9.18 -1.88
C GLN A 69 -6.57 9.02 -1.21
N GLN A 70 -7.24 7.88 -1.43
CA GLN A 70 -8.56 7.61 -0.84
C GLN A 70 -8.49 7.24 0.65
N THR A 71 -7.29 6.98 1.18
CA THR A 71 -7.11 6.68 2.59
C THR A 71 -7.26 7.94 3.43
N PRO A 72 -8.09 7.94 4.49
CA PRO A 72 -8.23 9.09 5.38
C PRO A 72 -6.88 9.55 5.94
N HIS A 73 -6.58 10.85 5.86
CA HIS A 73 -5.43 11.48 6.52
C HIS A 73 -5.64 11.56 8.04
N THR A 74 -5.73 10.40 8.67
CA THR A 74 -5.81 10.28 10.13
C THR A 74 -4.44 9.85 10.63
N PRO A 75 -3.81 10.62 11.54
CA PRO A 75 -2.58 10.19 12.18
C PRO A 75 -2.79 8.85 12.88
N GLY A 76 -1.91 7.88 12.63
CA GLY A 76 -1.96 6.57 13.28
C GLY A 76 -2.02 5.39 12.32
N PRO A 77 -2.41 4.20 12.82
CA PRO A 77 -2.16 2.92 12.15
C PRO A 77 -3.05 2.68 10.92
N LEU A 78 -4.02 3.55 10.65
CA LEU A 78 -4.95 3.48 9.51
C LEU A 78 -4.65 4.53 8.43
N GLY A 79 -3.57 5.29 8.58
CA GLY A 79 -3.24 6.40 7.68
C GLY A 79 -2.57 5.97 6.37
N PRO A 80 -2.21 6.97 5.53
CA PRO A 80 -1.58 6.76 4.22
C PRO A 80 -0.36 5.84 4.24
N LYS A 81 0.42 5.85 5.34
CA LYS A 81 1.55 4.94 5.56
C LYS A 81 1.16 3.47 5.48
N ALA A 82 0.08 3.07 6.14
CA ALA A 82 -0.38 1.69 6.19
C ALA A 82 -0.92 1.25 4.83
N ALA A 83 -1.69 2.13 4.17
CA ALA A 83 -2.19 1.90 2.83
C ALA A 83 -1.06 1.72 1.81
N MET A 84 -0.04 2.59 1.84
CA MET A 84 1.13 2.51 0.96
C MET A 84 1.91 1.20 1.17
N LEU A 85 2.19 0.86 2.44
CA LEU A 85 2.89 -0.37 2.77
C LEU A 85 2.11 -1.61 2.32
N GLY A 86 0.82 -1.66 2.63
CA GLY A 86 -0.06 -2.75 2.24
C GLY A 86 -0.13 -2.91 0.73
N ALA A 87 -0.31 -1.81 -0.01
CA ALA A 87 -0.39 -1.81 -1.47
C ALA A 87 0.90 -2.34 -2.12
N VAL A 88 2.06 -1.83 -1.71
CA VAL A 88 3.34 -2.25 -2.31
C VAL A 88 3.68 -3.70 -1.95
N LEU A 89 3.45 -4.11 -0.70
CA LEU A 89 3.74 -5.48 -0.26
C LEU A 89 2.79 -6.49 -0.87
N GLY A 90 1.50 -6.17 -0.96
CA GLY A 90 0.50 -7.03 -1.58
C GLY A 90 0.75 -7.21 -3.08
N ALA A 91 1.06 -6.12 -3.78
CA ALA A 91 1.49 -6.20 -5.18
C ALA A 91 2.72 -7.10 -5.33
N TYR A 92 3.75 -6.89 -4.50
CA TYR A 92 4.98 -7.68 -4.54
C TYR A 92 4.75 -9.17 -4.25
N ALA A 93 3.93 -9.50 -3.25
CA ALA A 93 3.64 -10.88 -2.86
C ALA A 93 2.94 -11.65 -3.99
N SER A 94 2.04 -10.98 -4.70
CA SER A 94 1.29 -11.58 -5.82
C SER A 94 2.16 -11.95 -7.04
N LEU A 95 3.39 -11.42 -7.12
CA LEU A 95 4.35 -11.78 -8.17
C LEU A 95 4.95 -13.18 -8.04
N GLN A 96 4.79 -13.83 -6.88
CA GLN A 96 5.40 -15.13 -6.60
C GLN A 96 4.59 -16.32 -7.14
N GLU A 97 3.35 -16.12 -7.59
CA GLU A 97 2.38 -17.24 -7.69
C GLU A 97 1.73 -17.50 -9.05
N VAL A 98 2.15 -16.90 -10.17
CA VAL A 98 1.37 -17.08 -11.41
C VAL A 98 2.18 -17.14 -12.71
N ASP A 99 2.14 -18.30 -13.37
CA ASP A 99 2.73 -18.54 -14.70
C ASP A 99 1.73 -18.33 -15.86
N GLU A 100 0.41 -18.27 -15.60
CA GLU A 100 -0.63 -18.23 -16.67
C GLU A 100 -1.57 -17.01 -16.67
N VAL A 101 -1.48 -16.10 -15.69
CA VAL A 101 -2.40 -14.94 -15.56
C VAL A 101 -1.64 -13.64 -15.84
N ASP A 102 -2.37 -12.62 -16.34
CA ASP A 102 -1.85 -11.26 -16.50
C ASP A 102 -1.29 -10.73 -15.17
N GLN A 103 0.04 -10.64 -15.10
CA GLN A 103 0.77 -10.26 -13.90
C GLN A 103 0.45 -8.83 -13.44
N VAL A 104 0.02 -7.94 -14.34
CA VAL A 104 -0.39 -6.56 -13.99
C VAL A 104 -1.72 -6.58 -13.23
N VAL A 105 -2.67 -7.42 -13.67
CA VAL A 105 -3.96 -7.59 -12.99
C VAL A 105 -3.74 -8.19 -11.61
N VAL A 106 -2.92 -9.24 -11.53
CA VAL A 106 -2.58 -9.91 -10.26
C VAL A 106 -1.89 -8.94 -9.30
N ALA A 107 -0.91 -8.16 -9.78
CA ALA A 107 -0.24 -7.15 -8.97
C ALA A 107 -1.18 -6.05 -8.46
N THR A 108 -2.12 -5.60 -9.31
CA THR A 108 -3.13 -4.60 -8.92
C THR A 108 -4.07 -5.15 -7.86
N LEU A 109 -4.57 -6.38 -8.02
CA LEU A 109 -5.40 -7.05 -7.02
C LEU A 109 -4.64 -7.28 -5.72
N GLY A 110 -3.38 -7.70 -5.82
CA GLY A 110 -2.46 -7.80 -4.68
C GLY A 110 -2.33 -6.47 -3.95
N ALA A 111 -2.19 -5.35 -4.68
CA ALA A 111 -2.11 -4.02 -4.08
C ALA A 111 -3.37 -3.67 -3.28
N VAL A 112 -4.55 -3.84 -3.89
CA VAL A 112 -5.82 -3.58 -3.21
C VAL A 112 -5.97 -4.47 -1.98
N GLY A 113 -5.77 -5.79 -2.13
CA GLY A 113 -5.90 -6.75 -1.02
C GLY A 113 -4.91 -6.49 0.11
N GLY A 114 -3.66 -6.15 -0.21
CA GLY A 114 -2.65 -5.82 0.79
C GLY A 114 -2.94 -4.52 1.53
N ALA A 115 -3.40 -3.48 0.83
CA ALA A 115 -3.81 -2.22 1.45
C ALA A 115 -5.00 -2.42 2.39
N VAL A 116 -6.02 -3.15 1.95
CA VAL A 116 -7.18 -3.51 2.78
C VAL A 116 -6.75 -4.35 3.98
N ALA A 117 -5.94 -5.39 3.79
CA ALA A 117 -5.48 -6.23 4.88
C ALA A 117 -4.68 -5.44 5.93
N MET A 118 -3.78 -4.54 5.50
CA MET A 118 -2.96 -3.75 6.42
C MET A 118 -3.80 -2.73 7.20
N THR A 119 -4.73 -2.05 6.54
CA THR A 119 -5.63 -1.09 7.19
C THR A 119 -6.64 -1.81 8.10
N ALA A 120 -7.27 -2.90 7.65
CA ALA A 120 -8.20 -3.67 8.46
C ALA A 120 -7.52 -4.34 9.66
N SER A 121 -6.30 -4.89 9.51
CA SER A 121 -5.60 -5.59 10.61
C SER A 121 -5.44 -4.72 11.85
N ASN A 122 -5.14 -3.43 11.68
CA ASN A 122 -5.01 -2.52 12.80
C ASN A 122 -6.34 -2.25 13.49
N LEU A 123 -7.43 -2.13 12.74
CA LEU A 123 -8.77 -2.00 13.31
C LEU A 123 -9.19 -3.27 14.06
N LEU A 124 -8.92 -4.44 13.48
CA LEU A 124 -9.24 -5.74 14.08
C LEU A 124 -8.43 -5.98 15.36
N LEU A 125 -7.13 -5.71 15.35
CA LEU A 125 -6.26 -5.86 16.52
C LEU A 125 -6.65 -4.89 17.65
N ASN A 126 -6.93 -3.63 17.33
CA ASN A 126 -7.39 -2.64 18.32
C ASN A 126 -8.74 -3.05 18.95
N ASN A 127 -9.68 -3.55 18.14
CA ASN A 127 -10.96 -4.06 18.66
C ASN A 127 -10.77 -5.31 19.53
N LEU A 128 -9.89 -6.24 19.11
CA LEU A 128 -9.61 -7.46 19.86
C LEU A 128 -8.92 -7.17 21.21
N GLU A 129 -8.06 -6.16 21.27
CA GLU A 129 -7.46 -5.68 22.53
C GLU A 129 -8.49 -5.01 23.45
N GLN A 130 -9.42 -4.22 22.90
CA GLN A 130 -10.44 -3.53 23.70
C GLN A 130 -11.55 -4.45 24.22
N VAL A 131 -12.02 -5.37 23.38
CA VAL A 131 -13.18 -6.24 23.67
C VAL A 131 -12.73 -7.55 24.34
N GLY A 132 -11.47 -7.95 24.13
CA GLY A 132 -10.95 -9.24 24.58
C GLY A 132 -11.32 -10.37 23.60
N GLN A 133 -10.40 -11.32 23.41
CA GLN A 133 -10.48 -12.34 22.37
C GLN A 133 -11.73 -13.23 22.47
N THR A 134 -12.17 -13.55 23.69
CA THR A 134 -13.34 -14.42 23.92
C THR A 134 -14.65 -13.76 23.48
N GLU A 135 -14.80 -12.46 23.74
CA GLU A 135 -16.00 -11.71 23.38
C GLU A 135 -15.97 -11.32 21.90
N TYR A 136 -14.78 -11.04 21.36
CA TYR A 136 -14.59 -10.77 19.93
C TYR A 136 -14.92 -11.97 19.03
N LEU A 137 -14.68 -13.20 19.50
CA LEU A 137 -14.97 -14.44 18.77
C LEU A 137 -16.36 -15.01 19.08
N ARG A 138 -17.15 -14.29 19.88
CA ARG A 138 -18.47 -14.75 20.29
C ARG A 138 -19.43 -14.62 19.10
N MET A 139 -19.77 -15.76 18.52
CA MET A 139 -20.87 -15.86 17.54
C MET A 139 -22.15 -16.10 18.34
N ASP A 140 -22.72 -15.05 18.92
CA ASP A 140 -24.09 -15.15 19.45
C ASP A 140 -25.08 -15.07 18.27
N ASP A 141 -25.99 -16.04 18.20
CA ASP A 141 -27.15 -16.07 17.29
C ASP A 141 -28.20 -15.00 17.65
#